data_AF-A0A1T4S471-F1
#
_entry.id   AF-A0A1T4S471-F1
#
_cell.length_a   1.000
_cell.length_b   1.000
_cell.length_c   1.000
_cell.angle_alpha   90.00
_cell.angle_beta   90.00
_cell.angle_gamma   90.00
#
_symmetry.space_group_name_H-M   'P 1'
#
loop_
_entity.id
_entity.type
_entity.pdbx_description
1 polymer ?
#
loop_
_entity_poly.entity_id
_entity_poly.type
_entity_poly.pdbx_seq_one_letter_code
_entity_poly.pdbx_strand_id
1 'polypeptide(L)'
;MQELIQQLQAKAGLTPEQAAQSIEVIKEYVKGKLPPFIAGTVDTWFANMSDKPGEKKEGFMDKANDFLDDVKDKAEDWKDKAEDWAEDAKDKISDLFSKDKKQV
;
A
#
# COMPACT_ATOMS: atom_id res chain seq x y z
N MET A 1 -15.19 4.06 -4.48
CA MET A 1 -14.75 4.23 -3.08
C MET A 1 -15.86 3.85 -2.11
N GLN A 2 -17.12 4.02 -2.51
CA GLN A 2 -18.28 3.72 -1.68
C GLN A 2 -18.38 2.27 -1.21
N GLU A 3 -17.87 1.29 -1.98
CA GLU A 3 -17.92 -0.13 -1.56
C GLU A 3 -16.92 -0.44 -0.44
N LEU A 4 -15.69 0.12 -0.52
CA LEU A 4 -14.70 0.03 0.56
C LEU A 4 -15.20 0.76 1.81
N ILE A 5 -15.78 1.96 1.63
CA ILE A 5 -16.39 2.70 2.73
C ILE A 5 -17.46 1.84 3.39
N GLN A 6 -18.40 1.25 2.63
CA GLN A 6 -19.41 0.36 3.18
C GLN A 6 -18.82 -0.88 3.87
N GLN A 7 -17.75 -1.49 3.35
CA GLN A 7 -17.11 -2.61 4.03
C GLN A 7 -16.43 -2.19 5.33
N LEU A 8 -15.76 -1.03 5.36
CA LEU A 8 -15.16 -0.47 6.56
C LEU A 8 -16.22 -0.09 7.59
N GLN A 9 -17.36 0.46 7.16
CA GLN A 9 -18.49 0.71 8.04
C GLN A 9 -19.09 -0.59 8.58
N ALA A 10 -19.36 -1.57 7.71
CA ALA A 10 -20.04 -2.81 8.08
C ALA A 10 -19.17 -3.77 8.90
N LYS A 11 -17.87 -3.86 8.60
CA LYS A 11 -16.95 -4.81 9.24
C LYS A 11 -16.11 -4.20 10.36
N ALA A 12 -15.73 -2.94 10.23
CA ALA A 12 -14.91 -2.24 11.23
C ALA A 12 -15.72 -1.23 12.06
N GLY A 13 -17.02 -1.06 11.79
CA GLY A 13 -17.88 -0.15 12.55
C GLY A 13 -17.56 1.32 12.35
N LEU A 14 -16.82 1.67 11.29
CA LEU A 14 -16.38 3.04 11.04
C LEU A 14 -17.53 3.92 10.53
N THR A 15 -17.45 5.23 10.73
CA THR A 15 -18.32 6.20 10.05
C THR A 15 -17.87 6.38 8.58
N PRO A 16 -18.71 6.95 7.69
CA PRO A 16 -18.32 7.18 6.30
C PRO A 16 -17.04 8.02 6.18
N GLU A 17 -16.92 9.06 7.01
CA GLU A 17 -15.75 9.95 7.04
C GLU A 17 -14.50 9.23 7.55
N GLN A 18 -14.62 8.44 8.63
CA GLN A 18 -13.51 7.66 9.16
C GLN A 18 -13.02 6.62 8.14
N ALA A 19 -13.93 6.00 7.39
CA ALA A 19 -13.56 5.06 6.35
C ALA A 19 -12.82 5.74 5.20
N ALA A 20 -13.26 6.92 4.76
CA ALA A 20 -12.56 7.70 3.74
C ALA A 20 -11.15 8.11 4.21
N GLN A 21 -11.02 8.62 5.44
CA GLN A 21 -9.72 8.96 6.03
C GLN A 21 -8.81 7.74 6.20
N SER A 22 -9.37 6.60 6.58
CA SER A 22 -8.61 5.35 6.71
C SER A 22 -8.00 4.93 5.37
N ILE A 23 -8.75 5.08 4.27
CA ILE A 23 -8.26 4.78 2.92
C ILE A 23 -7.10 5.72 2.54
N GLU A 24 -7.17 7.01 2.89
CA GLU A 24 -6.06 7.95 2.65
C GLU A 24 -4.82 7.62 3.47
N VAL A 25 -4.97 7.33 4.76
CA VAL A 25 -3.85 6.93 5.63
C VAL A 25 -3.18 5.66 5.09
N ILE A 26 -3.96 4.68 4.63
CA ILE A 26 -3.43 3.46 4.00
C ILE A 26 -2.71 3.81 2.70
N LYS A 27 -3.27 4.70 1.87
CA LYS A 27 -2.66 5.14 0.61
C LYS A 27 -1.30 5.79 0.84
N GLU A 28 -1.19 6.70 1.80
CA GLU A 28 0.07 7.34 2.15
C GLU A 28 1.08 6.35 2.73
N TYR A 29 0.64 5.47 3.62
CA TYR A 29 1.49 4.42 4.18
C TYR A 29 2.05 3.50 3.09
N VAL A 30 1.20 3.06 2.17
CA VAL A 30 1.58 2.20 1.03
C VAL A 30 2.55 2.95 0.11
N LYS A 31 2.28 4.21 -0.24
CA LYS A 31 3.22 5.03 -1.03
C LYS A 31 4.58 5.24 -0.36
N GLY A 32 4.60 5.41 0.97
CA GLY A 32 5.85 5.59 1.72
C GLY A 32 6.67 4.30 1.87
N LYS A 33 6.02 3.13 1.76
CA LYS A 33 6.67 1.81 1.81
C LYS A 33 7.06 1.27 0.45
N LEU A 34 6.42 1.76 -0.61
CA LEU A 34 6.69 1.32 -1.97
C LEU A 34 7.72 2.21 -2.65
N PRO A 35 8.58 1.65 -3.52
CA PRO A 35 9.52 2.44 -4.28
C PRO A 35 8.85 3.53 -5.13
N PRO A 36 9.55 4.65 -5.39
CA PRO A 36 9.00 5.79 -6.12
C PRO A 36 8.54 5.47 -7.55
N PHE A 37 9.07 4.41 -8.17
CA PHE A 37 8.69 4.01 -9.52
C PHE A 37 7.29 3.36 -9.63
N ILE A 38 6.71 2.86 -8.53
CA ILE A 38 5.34 2.32 -8.49
C ILE A 38 4.34 3.25 -7.79
N ALA A 39 4.78 4.41 -7.29
CA ALA A 39 3.88 5.38 -6.66
C ALA A 39 2.72 5.79 -7.60
N GLY A 40 2.99 5.93 -8.90
CA GLY A 40 1.96 6.22 -9.91
C GLY A 40 0.96 5.08 -10.13
N THR A 41 1.39 3.82 -10.07
CA THR A 41 0.51 2.65 -10.15
C THR A 41 -0.41 2.57 -8.93
N VAL A 42 0.12 2.88 -7.73
CA VAL A 42 -0.67 2.95 -6.49
C VAL A 42 -1.73 4.04 -6.58
N ASP A 43 -1.38 5.25 -7.04
CA ASP A 43 -2.36 6.30 -7.27
C ASP A 43 -3.48 5.87 -8.21
N THR A 44 -3.11 5.19 -9.30
CA THR A 44 -4.06 4.68 -10.30
C THR A 44 -4.97 3.60 -9.73
N TRP A 45 -4.44 2.70 -8.90
CA TRP A 45 -5.23 1.66 -8.21
C TRP A 45 -6.24 2.27 -7.24
N PHE A 46 -5.81 3.22 -6.39
CA PHE A 46 -6.69 3.92 -5.45
C PHE A 46 -7.72 4.81 -6.16
N ALA A 47 -7.35 5.53 -7.23
CA ALA A 47 -8.26 6.36 -8.01
C ALA A 47 -9.33 5.51 -8.73
N ASN A 48 -8.94 4.39 -9.33
CA ASN A 48 -9.89 3.46 -9.94
C ASN A 48 -10.82 2.78 -8.92
N MET A 49 -10.32 2.51 -7.72
CA MET A 49 -11.19 2.08 -6.61
C MET A 49 -12.12 3.18 -6.14
N SER A 50 -11.79 4.44 -6.38
CA SER A 50 -12.59 5.60 -5.98
C SER A 50 -13.78 5.84 -6.90
N ASP A 51 -13.59 5.67 -8.20
CA ASP A 51 -14.52 6.12 -9.23
C ASP A 51 -15.70 5.18 -9.50
N LYS A 52 -15.59 3.88 -9.18
CA LYS A 52 -16.65 2.90 -9.49
C LYS A 52 -17.41 2.41 -8.25
N PRO A 53 -18.65 2.87 -8.01
CA PRO A 53 -19.57 2.20 -7.12
C PRO A 53 -20.26 1.03 -7.85
N GLY A 54 -19.95 -0.22 -7.48
CA GLY A 54 -20.81 -1.37 -7.77
C GLY A 54 -20.36 -2.37 -8.85
N GLU A 55 -19.17 -2.27 -9.43
CA GLU A 55 -18.69 -3.32 -10.35
C GLU A 55 -17.92 -4.43 -9.60
N LYS A 56 -18.68 -5.45 -9.21
CA LYS A 56 -18.36 -6.89 -9.06
C LYS A 56 -16.92 -7.23 -8.65
N LYS A 57 -16.81 -8.02 -7.57
CA LYS A 57 -15.60 -8.74 -7.07
C LYS A 57 -14.61 -9.25 -8.14
N GLU A 58 -15.07 -9.61 -9.35
CA GLU A 58 -14.22 -9.98 -10.49
C GLU A 58 -13.30 -8.83 -10.91
N GLY A 59 -13.82 -7.61 -11.09
CA GLY A 59 -13.00 -6.45 -11.45
C GLY A 59 -12.03 -6.01 -10.35
N PHE A 60 -12.29 -6.38 -9.08
CA PHE A 60 -11.35 -6.18 -7.98
C PHE A 60 -10.22 -7.22 -8.01
N MET A 61 -10.53 -8.50 -8.20
CA MET A 61 -9.51 -9.55 -8.29
C MET A 61 -8.66 -9.41 -9.56
N ASP A 62 -9.26 -9.12 -10.71
CA ASP A 62 -8.51 -8.88 -11.95
C ASP A 62 -7.56 -7.68 -11.81
N LYS A 63 -7.99 -6.58 -11.17
CA LYS A 63 -7.13 -5.40 -10.96
C LYS A 63 -6.10 -5.58 -9.85
N ALA A 64 -6.42 -6.37 -8.82
CA ALA A 64 -5.46 -6.75 -7.81
C ALA A 64 -4.40 -7.67 -8.41
N ASN A 65 -4.78 -8.58 -9.32
CA ASN A 65 -3.86 -9.39 -10.11
C ASN A 65 -3.03 -8.54 -11.05
N ASP A 66 -3.62 -7.57 -11.77
CA ASP A 66 -2.90 -6.65 -12.66
C ASP A 66 -1.89 -5.80 -11.88
N PHE A 67 -2.27 -5.25 -10.73
CA PHE A 67 -1.34 -4.57 -9.82
C PHE A 67 -0.25 -5.51 -9.28
N LEU A 68 -0.60 -6.74 -8.93
CA LEU A 68 0.35 -7.74 -8.46
C LEU A 68 1.34 -8.14 -9.55
N ASP A 69 0.89 -8.34 -10.79
CA ASP A 69 1.74 -8.65 -11.93
C ASP A 69 2.61 -7.44 -12.29
N ASP A 70 2.09 -6.21 -12.32
CA ASP A 70 2.88 -5.00 -12.60
C ASP A 70 3.91 -4.71 -11.49
N VAL A 71 3.56 -5.00 -10.23
CA VAL A 71 4.51 -5.00 -9.11
C VAL A 71 5.50 -6.15 -9.25
N LYS A 72 5.09 -7.35 -9.68
CA LYS A 72 5.93 -8.54 -9.77
C LYS A 72 6.92 -8.47 -10.93
N ASP A 73 6.47 -8.08 -12.12
CA ASP A 73 7.31 -7.83 -13.30
C ASP A 73 8.35 -6.74 -12.98
N LYS A 74 7.95 -5.65 -12.33
CA LYS A 74 8.92 -4.64 -11.88
C LYS A 74 9.72 -5.05 -10.64
N ALA A 75 9.22 -5.98 -9.83
CA ALA A 75 9.93 -6.53 -8.69
C ALA A 75 10.94 -7.60 -9.09
N GLU A 76 10.79 -8.28 -10.23
CA GLU A 76 11.85 -9.12 -10.80
C GLU A 76 13.02 -8.25 -11.27
N ASP A 77 12.75 -7.09 -11.89
CA ASP A 77 13.76 -6.09 -12.25
C ASP A 77 14.34 -5.35 -11.02
N TRP A 78 13.58 -5.31 -9.93
CA TRP A 78 14.02 -4.73 -8.65
C TRP A 78 14.48 -5.79 -7.65
N LYS A 79 14.51 -7.10 -7.97
CA LYS A 79 14.80 -8.13 -6.96
C LYS A 79 16.18 -7.93 -6.32
N ASP A 80 17.16 -7.58 -7.15
CA ASP A 80 18.50 -7.20 -6.72
C ASP A 80 18.50 -5.89 -5.89
N LYS A 81 17.62 -4.93 -6.21
CA LYS A 81 17.45 -3.68 -5.42
C LYS A 81 16.54 -3.83 -4.19
N ALA A 82 15.70 -4.86 -4.12
CA ALA A 82 14.83 -5.17 -3.00
C ALA A 82 15.64 -5.77 -1.87
N GLU A 83 16.57 -6.67 -2.18
CA GLU A 83 17.56 -7.14 -1.21
C GLU A 83 18.41 -5.98 -0.70
N ASP A 84 18.96 -5.14 -1.59
CA ASP A 84 19.72 -3.94 -1.19
C ASP A 84 18.88 -2.96 -0.33
N TRP A 85 17.63 -2.69 -0.69
CA TRP A 85 16.75 -1.79 0.08
C TRP A 85 16.31 -2.42 1.40
N ALA A 86 16.07 -3.73 1.43
CA ALA A 86 15.72 -4.45 2.65
C ALA A 86 16.92 -4.52 3.61
N GLU A 87 18.14 -4.71 3.11
CA GLU A 87 19.36 -4.59 3.90
C GLU A 87 19.55 -3.15 4.38
N ASP A 88 19.46 -2.13 3.51
CA ASP A 88 19.64 -0.71 3.89
C ASP A 88 18.58 -0.23 4.92
N ALA A 89 17.34 -0.67 4.77
CA ALA A 89 16.28 -0.42 5.75
C ALA A 89 16.53 -1.14 7.08
N LYS A 90 17.00 -2.39 7.02
CA LYS A 90 17.30 -3.20 8.22
C LYS A 90 18.54 -2.66 8.95
N ASP A 91 19.57 -2.21 8.23
CA ASP A 91 20.74 -1.54 8.79
C ASP A 91 20.36 -0.21 9.43
N LYS A 92 19.57 0.65 8.76
CA LYS A 92 19.07 1.90 9.37
C LYS A 92 18.24 1.65 10.62
N ILE A 93 17.38 0.63 10.62
CA ILE A 93 16.58 0.25 11.79
C ILE A 93 17.47 -0.31 12.89
N SER A 94 18.45 -1.15 12.55
CA SER A 94 19.41 -1.73 13.50
C SER A 94 20.30 -0.66 14.12
N ASP A 95 20.75 0.33 13.34
CA ASP A 95 21.58 1.45 13.80
C ASP A 95 20.77 2.37 14.71
N LEU A 96 19.48 2.62 14.40
CA LEU A 96 18.56 3.32 15.29
C LEU A 96 18.31 2.54 16.61
N PHE A 97 18.09 1.23 16.55
CA PHE A 97 17.91 0.38 17.73
C PHE A 97 19.19 0.26 18.58
N SER A 98 20.35 0.27 17.93
CA SER A 98 21.66 0.22 18.60
C SER A 98 22.01 1.54 19.25
N LYS A 99 21.57 2.66 18.65
CA LYS A 99 21.75 4.00 19.21
C LYS A 99 20.85 4.24 20.43
N ASP A 100 19.64 3.70 20.43
CA ASP A 100 18.72 3.73 21.58
C ASP A 100 19.26 2.90 22.76
N LYS A 101 19.93 1.77 22.50
CA LYS A 101 20.58 0.93 23.53
C LYS A 101 21.83 1.54 24.19
N LYS A 102 22.40 2.62 23.66
CA LYS A 102 23.59 3.29 24.23
C LYS A 102 23.26 4.51 25.11
N GLN A 103 21.98 4.88 25.25
CA GLN A 103 21.52 5.96 26.12
C GLN A 103 20.74 5.49 27.36
N VAL A 104 20.72 4.18 27.66
CA VAL A 104 20.15 3.63 28.90
C VAL A 104 21.23 2.92 29.72
#